data_AF-A0A6C0ACF0-F1
#
_entry.id   AF-A0A6C0ACF0-F1
#
_cell.length_a   1.000
_cell.length_b   1.000
_cell.length_c   1.000
_cell.angle_alpha   90.00
_cell.angle_beta   90.00
_cell.angle_gamma   90.00
#
_symmetry.space_group_name_H-M   'P 1'
#
loop_
_entity.id
_entity.type
_entity.pdbx_description
1 polymer ?
#
loop_
_entity_poly.entity_id
_entity_poly.type
_entity_poly.pdbx_seq_one_letter_code
_entity_poly.pdbx_strand_id
1 'polypeptide(L)'
;MTFLCKICNYKTEDKSNLKRHFNSMRHQKNIASYQLSFGGLTQTNKKLTSFVNPQGDKSYTCTDCGFETAFSGSLSRHKRTCTAKEMNKMKLQFELKNLKEVSELKNEIATTQVDFLKNHVELLRSMLIASTRGIKGTVTSTALEHYSNNPPISEIEYMRLNSYIKPKSKLVDEMICAFEHNTIHEFLGAFILTIYKKKNYNEQSIFASDVSRLSYIVKETIYDDISEWVIDSTGLKVKQYVIKPLTDHVLNILKSYRIDLCNKATDLNTGSEYPDVSEVVELTKKQNSVLKLISYIEDNKLDNRINKFICPSFKMDTGTIHKLNSKKKNLPALGFDFSKK
;
A
#
# COMPACT_ATOMS: atom_id res chain seq x y z
N MET A 1 -44.26 47.93 -57.82
CA MET A 1 -44.90 46.94 -58.72
C MET A 1 -46.32 46.71 -58.23
N THR A 2 -47.33 46.83 -59.10
CA THR A 2 -48.74 46.80 -58.71
C THR A 2 -49.36 45.44 -59.04
N PHE A 3 -49.97 44.79 -58.06
CA PHE A 3 -50.68 43.53 -58.18
C PHE A 3 -52.17 43.77 -58.38
N LEU A 4 -52.76 43.12 -59.39
CA LEU A 4 -54.15 43.32 -59.80
C LEU A 4 -54.90 41.98 -59.80
N CYS A 5 -56.11 41.99 -59.24
CA CYS A 5 -57.04 40.86 -59.31
C CYS A 5 -58.07 41.11 -60.41
N LYS A 6 -58.03 40.30 -61.47
CA LYS A 6 -58.91 40.45 -62.65
C LYS A 6 -60.38 40.13 -62.37
N ILE A 7 -60.69 39.42 -61.28
CA ILE A 7 -62.06 39.01 -60.92
C ILE A 7 -62.78 40.09 -60.09
N CYS A 8 -62.03 40.89 -59.34
CA CYS A 8 -62.59 41.86 -58.39
C CYS A 8 -62.12 43.30 -58.65
N ASN A 9 -61.32 43.53 -59.68
CA ASN A 9 -60.62 44.79 -59.99
C ASN A 9 -59.87 45.41 -58.80
N TYR A 10 -59.46 44.57 -57.84
CA TYR A 10 -58.70 44.97 -56.67
C TYR A 10 -57.23 45.18 -57.04
N LYS A 11 -56.63 46.30 -56.59
CA LYS A 11 -55.22 46.63 -56.83
C LYS A 11 -54.46 46.88 -55.53
N THR A 12 -53.21 46.44 -55.45
CA THR A 12 -52.33 46.64 -54.29
C THR A 12 -50.87 46.63 -54.73
N GLU A 13 -50.01 47.38 -54.05
CA GLU A 13 -48.56 47.37 -54.32
C GLU A 13 -47.80 46.33 -53.47
N ASP A 14 -48.47 45.72 -52.49
CA ASP A 14 -47.91 44.70 -51.60
C ASP A 14 -48.48 43.29 -51.90
N LYS A 15 -47.55 42.34 -52.05
CA LYS A 15 -47.82 40.91 -52.33
C LYS A 15 -48.51 40.21 -51.15
N SER A 16 -48.24 40.61 -49.92
CA SER A 16 -48.87 40.03 -48.72
C SER A 16 -50.35 40.41 -48.66
N ASN A 17 -50.68 41.66 -48.98
CA ASN A 17 -52.05 42.13 -49.13
C ASN A 17 -52.81 41.41 -50.25
N LEU A 18 -52.15 41.08 -51.37
CA LEU A 18 -52.78 40.29 -52.44
C LEU A 18 -53.08 38.85 -51.98
N LYS A 19 -52.16 38.21 -51.23
CA LYS A 19 -52.37 36.87 -50.68
C LYS A 19 -53.52 36.84 -49.68
N ARG A 20 -53.62 37.86 -48.82
CA ARG A 20 -54.74 38.04 -47.90
C ARG A 20 -56.05 38.30 -48.65
N HIS A 21 -56.02 39.06 -49.74
CA HIS A 21 -57.18 39.30 -50.59
C HIS A 21 -57.79 38.00 -51.14
N PHE A 22 -56.95 37.07 -51.63
CA PHE A 22 -57.42 35.77 -52.14
C PHE A 22 -58.11 34.89 -51.09
N ASN A 23 -57.71 35.04 -49.82
CA ASN A 23 -58.30 34.30 -48.71
C ASN A 23 -59.52 35.00 -48.10
N SER A 24 -59.94 36.16 -48.63
CA SER A 24 -61.08 36.90 -48.10
C SER A 24 -62.41 36.29 -48.57
N MET A 25 -63.39 36.25 -47.66
CA MET A 25 -64.75 35.76 -47.96
C MET A 25 -65.42 36.52 -49.12
N ARG A 26 -65.12 37.82 -49.26
CA ARG A 26 -65.65 38.65 -50.35
C ARG A 26 -65.12 38.22 -51.72
N HIS A 27 -63.83 37.88 -51.80
CA HIS A 27 -63.23 37.38 -53.04
C HIS A 27 -63.77 36.00 -53.41
N GLN A 28 -63.95 35.12 -52.42
CA GLN A 28 -64.53 33.79 -52.64
C GLN A 28 -65.98 33.86 -53.15
N LYS A 29 -66.80 34.78 -52.62
CA LYS A 29 -68.16 35.03 -53.14
C LYS A 29 -68.15 35.52 -54.59
N ASN A 30 -67.27 36.47 -54.93
CA ASN A 30 -67.16 36.99 -56.29
C ASN A 30 -66.67 35.92 -57.29
N ILE A 31 -65.80 35.00 -56.87
CA ILE A 31 -65.44 33.81 -57.68
C ILE A 31 -66.66 32.94 -57.93
N ALA A 32 -67.45 32.63 -56.89
CA ALA A 32 -68.65 31.81 -57.03
C ALA A 32 -69.68 32.45 -57.98
N SER A 33 -69.90 33.76 -57.89
CA SER A 33 -70.76 34.51 -58.83
C SER A 33 -70.22 34.52 -60.26
N TYR A 34 -68.90 34.68 -60.43
CA TYR A 34 -68.24 34.64 -61.74
C TYR A 34 -68.36 33.26 -62.39
N GLN A 35 -68.28 32.18 -61.60
CA GLN A 35 -68.42 30.79 -62.06
C GLN A 35 -69.87 30.43 -62.46
N LEU A 36 -70.87 30.98 -61.79
CA LEU A 36 -72.29 30.76 -62.12
C LEU A 36 -72.72 31.48 -63.41
N SER A 37 -72.04 32.58 -63.76
CA SER A 37 -72.32 33.38 -64.96
C SER A 37 -71.78 32.74 -66.25
N PHE A 38 -70.87 31.76 -66.15
CA PHE A 38 -70.12 31.19 -67.28
C PHE A 38 -70.02 29.65 -67.23
N GLY A 39 -71.11 28.97 -66.85
CA GLY A 39 -71.34 27.56 -67.20
C GLY A 39 -70.20 26.57 -66.92
N GLY A 40 -70.06 26.14 -65.66
CA GLY A 40 -69.53 24.84 -65.22
C GLY A 40 -68.30 24.24 -65.94
N LEU A 41 -67.09 24.56 -65.46
CA LEU A 41 -65.90 23.71 -65.64
C LEU A 41 -65.09 23.66 -64.34
N THR A 42 -64.96 22.46 -63.79
CA THR A 42 -64.11 22.12 -62.66
C THR A 42 -62.65 21.95 -63.10
N GLN A 43 -61.73 22.34 -62.21
CA GLN A 43 -60.28 22.05 -62.21
C GLN A 43 -59.36 23.11 -62.88
N THR A 44 -58.41 23.60 -62.06
CA THR A 44 -57.21 24.44 -62.37
C THR A 44 -57.18 25.93 -61.95
N ASN A 45 -57.45 26.26 -60.68
CA ASN A 45 -57.06 27.56 -60.09
C ASN A 45 -55.55 27.66 -59.72
N LYS A 46 -54.65 26.99 -60.46
CA LYS A 46 -53.19 27.14 -60.29
C LYS A 46 -52.50 27.92 -61.41
N LYS A 47 -53.23 28.43 -62.41
CA LYS A 47 -52.64 29.18 -63.55
C LYS A 47 -53.35 30.51 -63.86
N LEU A 48 -53.63 31.32 -62.84
CA LEU A 48 -53.80 32.77 -63.04
C LEU A 48 -52.74 33.62 -62.30
N THR A 49 -51.71 32.99 -61.75
CA THR A 49 -50.51 33.67 -61.25
C THR A 49 -49.29 33.13 -62.01
N SER A 50 -48.90 33.78 -63.10
CA SER A 50 -47.57 33.57 -63.66
C SER A 50 -46.55 34.26 -62.76
N PHE A 51 -45.59 33.49 -62.21
CA PHE A 51 -44.33 34.02 -61.71
C PHE A 51 -43.21 33.06 -62.12
N VAL A 52 -42.34 33.54 -62.99
CA VAL A 52 -41.02 32.96 -63.30
C VAL A 52 -40.00 33.73 -62.44
N ASN A 53 -39.05 33.04 -61.79
CA ASN A 53 -37.67 33.52 -61.80
C ASN A 53 -36.65 32.39 -61.55
N PRO A 54 -35.60 32.28 -62.40
CA PRO A 54 -34.39 31.50 -62.16
C PRO A 54 -33.25 32.40 -61.62
N GLN A 55 -32.60 32.04 -60.49
CA GLN A 55 -31.19 32.32 -60.12
C GLN A 55 -30.91 32.15 -58.60
N GLY A 56 -29.94 31.26 -58.28
CA GLY A 56 -29.05 31.34 -57.10
C GLY A 56 -29.56 30.80 -55.76
N ASP A 57 -29.13 29.59 -55.38
CA ASP A 57 -29.24 29.07 -54.00
C ASP A 57 -28.41 29.95 -53.05
N LYS A 58 -29.07 30.85 -52.32
CA LYS A 58 -28.48 31.59 -51.19
C LYS A 58 -28.67 30.78 -49.91
N SER A 59 -27.60 30.11 -49.44
CA SER A 59 -27.54 29.58 -48.08
C SER A 59 -27.19 30.69 -47.09
N TYR A 60 -27.73 30.58 -45.88
CA TYR A 60 -27.57 31.51 -44.77
C TYR A 60 -26.92 30.76 -43.60
N THR A 61 -25.69 31.16 -43.24
CA THR A 61 -24.88 30.47 -42.22
C THR A 61 -24.80 31.29 -40.93
N CYS A 62 -24.90 30.60 -39.79
CA CYS A 62 -24.70 31.19 -38.48
C CYS A 62 -23.22 31.32 -38.17
N THR A 63 -22.77 32.54 -37.88
CA THR A 63 -21.36 32.85 -37.57
C THR A 63 -20.90 32.26 -36.23
N ASP A 64 -21.84 32.00 -35.30
CA ASP A 64 -21.51 31.63 -33.93
C ASP A 64 -21.34 30.10 -33.77
N CYS A 65 -22.02 29.29 -34.60
CA CYS A 65 -21.94 27.82 -34.53
C CYS A 65 -21.81 27.10 -35.89
N GLY A 66 -21.80 27.82 -37.01
CA GLY A 66 -21.67 27.24 -38.35
C GLY A 66 -22.95 26.61 -38.94
N PHE A 67 -24.11 26.77 -38.31
CA PHE A 67 -25.38 26.23 -38.80
C PHE A 67 -25.84 26.89 -40.11
N GLU A 68 -26.11 26.11 -41.16
CA GLU A 68 -26.55 26.60 -42.48
C GLU A 68 -28.03 26.34 -42.76
N THR A 69 -28.69 27.26 -43.46
CA THR A 69 -30.08 27.08 -43.90
C THR A 69 -30.37 27.86 -45.18
N ALA A 70 -31.26 27.34 -46.04
CA ALA A 70 -31.68 28.03 -47.26
C ALA A 70 -32.60 29.25 -47.01
N PHE A 71 -33.04 29.48 -45.76
CA PHE A 71 -34.03 30.50 -45.43
C PHE A 71 -33.57 31.46 -44.32
N SER A 72 -33.60 32.77 -44.60
CA SER A 72 -33.18 33.83 -43.66
C SER A 72 -34.01 33.88 -42.36
N GLY A 73 -35.30 33.54 -42.42
CA GLY A 73 -36.17 33.47 -41.24
C GLY A 73 -35.79 32.35 -40.27
N SER A 74 -35.35 31.20 -40.82
CA SER A 74 -34.85 30.07 -40.03
C SER A 74 -33.54 30.42 -39.33
N LEU A 75 -32.62 31.11 -40.03
CA LEU A 75 -31.39 31.61 -39.42
C LEU A 75 -31.68 32.61 -38.30
N SER A 76 -32.64 33.52 -38.49
CA SER A 76 -33.01 34.52 -37.49
C SER A 76 -33.60 33.90 -36.23
N ARG A 77 -34.42 32.85 -36.36
CA ARG A 77 -34.95 32.09 -35.22
C ARG A 77 -33.85 31.31 -34.51
N HIS A 78 -32.95 30.66 -35.26
CA HIS A 78 -31.80 29.93 -34.73
C HIS A 78 -30.88 30.85 -33.91
N LYS A 79 -30.55 32.05 -34.41
CA LYS A 79 -29.68 33.01 -33.72
C LYS A 79 -30.18 33.42 -32.32
N ARG A 80 -31.50 33.45 -32.09
CA ARG A 80 -32.08 33.79 -30.78
C ARG A 80 -31.71 32.79 -29.68
N THR A 81 -31.48 31.53 -30.02
CA THR A 81 -31.11 30.47 -29.06
C THR A 81 -29.65 30.03 -29.17
N CYS A 82 -29.03 30.24 -30.34
CA CYS A 82 -27.64 29.89 -30.61
C CYS A 82 -26.67 30.69 -29.73
N THR A 83 -26.88 32.00 -29.63
CA THR A 83 -26.04 32.91 -28.85
C THR A 83 -25.98 32.51 -27.38
N ALA A 84 -27.12 32.24 -26.75
CA ALA A 84 -27.17 31.77 -25.36
C ALA A 84 -26.47 30.41 -25.17
N LYS A 85 -26.61 29.48 -26.13
CA LYS A 85 -25.97 28.16 -26.09
C LYS A 85 -24.45 28.27 -26.21
N GLU A 86 -23.95 29.07 -27.16
CA GLU A 86 -22.50 29.26 -27.34
C GLU A 86 -21.89 30.06 -26.18
N MET A 87 -22.60 31.04 -25.60
CA MET A 87 -22.15 31.70 -24.37
C MET A 87 -22.03 30.74 -23.19
N ASN A 88 -23.00 29.86 -22.97
CA ASN A 88 -22.95 28.85 -21.91
C ASN A 88 -21.82 27.83 -22.14
N LYS A 89 -21.58 27.43 -23.40
CA LYS A 89 -20.47 26.55 -23.77
C LYS A 89 -19.12 27.21 -23.50
N MET A 90 -18.98 28.50 -23.84
CA MET A 90 -17.75 29.28 -23.56
C MET A 90 -17.52 29.45 -22.05
N LYS A 91 -18.59 29.71 -21.29
CA LYS A 91 -18.53 29.77 -19.82
C LYS A 91 -18.10 28.43 -19.20
N LEU A 92 -18.69 27.32 -19.66
CA LEU A 92 -18.32 25.98 -19.20
C LEU A 92 -16.87 25.63 -19.57
N GLN A 93 -16.39 26.02 -20.75
CA GLN A 93 -14.99 25.85 -21.14
C GLN A 93 -14.05 26.66 -20.24
N PHE A 94 -14.44 27.88 -19.86
CA PHE A 94 -13.67 28.70 -18.93
C PHE A 94 -13.63 28.09 -17.51
N GLU A 95 -14.77 27.64 -16.99
CA GLU A 95 -14.86 26.97 -15.69
C GLU A 95 -14.02 25.67 -15.67
N LEU A 96 -14.08 24.87 -16.74
CA LEU A 96 -13.24 23.67 -16.88
C LEU A 96 -11.75 23.97 -16.92
N LYS A 97 -11.35 25.08 -17.57
CA LYS A 97 -9.96 25.52 -17.59
C LYS A 97 -9.49 25.91 -16.18
N ASN A 98 -10.28 26.71 -15.47
CA ASN A 98 -9.94 27.13 -14.10
C ASN A 98 -9.91 25.95 -13.13
N LEU A 99 -10.83 24.98 -13.27
CA LEU A 99 -10.82 23.76 -12.45
C LEU A 99 -9.55 22.93 -12.66
N LYS A 100 -9.06 22.82 -13.91
CA LYS A 100 -7.80 22.13 -14.21
C LYS A 100 -6.62 22.83 -13.55
N GLU A 101 -6.51 24.14 -13.70
CA GLU A 101 -5.44 24.95 -13.11
C GLU A 101 -5.42 24.85 -11.57
N VAL A 102 -6.60 24.90 -10.93
CA VAL A 102 -6.73 24.67 -9.48
C VAL A 102 -6.34 23.24 -9.09
N SER A 103 -6.65 22.24 -9.91
CA SER A 103 -6.26 20.86 -9.62
C SER A 103 -4.75 20.64 -9.73
N GLU A 104 -4.10 21.29 -10.70
CA GLU A 104 -2.64 21.25 -10.89
C GLU A 104 -1.93 21.91 -9.72
N LEU A 105 -2.36 23.12 -9.33
CA LEU A 105 -1.84 23.81 -8.14
C LEU A 105 -2.03 22.99 -6.85
N LYS A 106 -3.18 22.33 -6.69
CA LYS A 106 -3.41 21.43 -5.53
C LYS A 106 -2.46 20.25 -5.53
N ASN A 107 -2.16 19.67 -6.69
CA ASN A 107 -1.20 18.57 -6.79
C ASN A 107 0.22 19.03 -6.45
N GLU A 108 0.63 20.22 -6.89
CA GLU A 108 1.93 20.80 -6.54
C GLU A 108 2.06 21.12 -5.04
N ILE A 109 1.00 21.62 -4.41
CA ILE A 109 0.98 21.83 -2.96
C ILE A 109 1.06 20.48 -2.23
N ALA A 110 0.34 19.46 -2.69
CA ALA A 110 0.38 18.14 -2.09
C ALA A 110 1.77 17.49 -2.20
N THR A 111 2.43 17.60 -3.36
CA THR A 111 3.79 17.05 -3.55
C THR A 111 4.81 17.77 -2.69
N THR A 112 4.79 19.10 -2.65
CA THR A 112 5.70 19.89 -1.78
C THR A 112 5.49 19.59 -0.30
N GLN A 113 4.25 19.40 0.14
CA GLN A 113 3.95 19.05 1.52
C GLN A 113 4.42 17.62 1.88
N VAL A 114 4.29 16.67 0.95
CA VAL A 114 4.87 15.33 1.08
C VAL A 114 6.40 15.40 1.18
N ASP A 115 7.06 16.20 0.35
CA ASP A 115 8.52 16.33 0.38
C ASP A 115 9.02 17.02 1.66
N PHE A 116 8.28 18.02 2.16
CA PHE A 116 8.56 18.62 3.46
C PHE A 116 8.46 17.59 4.60
N LEU A 117 7.41 16.76 4.60
CA LEU A 117 7.26 15.69 5.59
C LEU A 117 8.39 14.66 5.49
N LYS A 118 8.80 14.27 4.27
CA LYS A 118 9.95 13.37 4.08
C LYS A 118 11.22 13.96 4.68
N ASN A 119 11.51 15.23 4.41
CA ASN A 119 12.69 15.91 4.96
C ASN A 119 12.65 15.99 6.49
N HIS A 120 11.48 16.25 7.07
CA HIS A 120 11.33 16.30 8.53
C HIS A 120 11.54 14.91 9.16
N VAL A 121 11.00 13.86 8.53
CA VAL A 121 11.25 12.47 8.94
C VAL A 121 12.75 12.15 8.82
N GLU A 122 13.44 12.56 7.77
CA GLU A 122 14.90 12.40 7.63
C GLU A 122 15.71 13.12 8.69
N LEU A 123 15.31 14.34 9.05
CA LEU A 123 15.94 15.07 10.15
C LEU A 123 15.76 14.33 11.47
N LEU A 124 14.54 13.89 11.79
CA LEU A 124 14.26 13.09 12.98
C LEU A 124 15.02 11.75 12.96
N ARG A 125 15.14 11.10 11.80
CA ARG A 125 15.98 9.90 11.59
C ARG A 125 17.44 10.20 11.96
N SER A 126 18.01 11.30 11.47
CA SER A 126 19.40 11.68 11.75
C SER A 126 19.64 12.01 13.23
N MET A 127 18.68 12.64 13.90
CA MET A 127 18.75 12.97 15.32
C MET A 127 18.65 11.72 16.20
N LEU A 128 17.77 10.77 15.85
CA LEU A 128 17.69 9.47 16.52
C LEU A 128 19.03 8.73 16.41
N ILE A 129 19.60 8.63 15.21
CA ILE A 129 20.91 8.01 14.98
C ILE A 129 22.02 8.76 15.76
N ALA A 130 21.95 10.08 15.86
CA ALA A 130 22.93 10.84 16.65
C ALA A 130 22.78 10.59 18.17
N SER A 131 21.56 10.37 18.66
CA SER A 131 21.29 10.07 20.07
C SER A 131 21.72 8.66 20.49
N THR A 132 21.67 7.69 19.57
CA THR A 132 22.16 6.32 19.79
C THR A 132 23.68 6.23 19.69
N ARG A 133 24.37 7.17 19.03
CA ARG A 133 25.84 7.24 18.91
C ARG A 133 26.62 7.48 20.22
N GLY A 134 25.97 7.52 21.38
CA GLY A 134 26.63 7.44 22.70
C GLY A 134 27.39 6.14 22.97
N ILE A 135 27.43 5.20 22.00
CA ILE A 135 27.93 3.83 22.08
C ILE A 135 29.44 3.69 21.71
N LYS A 136 30.31 4.60 22.17
CA LYS A 136 31.76 4.45 21.99
C LYS A 136 32.44 4.03 23.29
N GLY A 137 32.46 2.72 23.56
CA GLY A 137 33.14 2.19 24.75
C GLY A 137 33.80 0.82 24.60
N THR A 138 33.41 -0.02 23.63
CA THR A 138 33.93 -1.39 23.52
C THR A 138 34.67 -1.63 22.20
N VAL A 139 35.66 -2.51 22.23
CA VAL A 139 36.42 -2.89 21.03
C VAL A 139 35.50 -3.55 20.00
N THR A 140 34.51 -4.32 20.47
CA THR A 140 33.46 -4.94 19.64
C THR A 140 32.58 -3.88 18.97
N SER A 141 32.12 -2.86 19.68
CA SER A 141 31.28 -1.80 19.07
C SER A 141 32.03 -1.00 18.00
N THR A 142 33.33 -0.80 18.19
CA THR A 142 34.18 -0.14 17.18
C THR A 142 34.39 -1.03 15.94
N ALA A 143 34.59 -2.34 16.14
CA ALA A 143 34.75 -3.28 15.03
C ALA A 143 33.47 -3.40 14.17
N LEU A 144 32.30 -3.20 14.77
CA LEU A 144 31.00 -3.27 14.08
C LEU A 144 30.72 -2.10 13.14
N GLU A 145 31.48 -0.99 13.20
CA GLU A 145 31.43 0.06 12.17
C GLU A 145 31.72 -0.52 10.76
N HIS A 146 32.59 -1.53 10.67
CA HIS A 146 32.91 -2.23 9.43
C HIS A 146 31.81 -3.20 8.95
N TYR A 147 30.86 -3.52 9.82
CA TYR A 147 29.77 -4.48 9.62
C TYR A 147 28.42 -3.75 9.53
N SER A 148 28.39 -2.59 8.88
CA SER A 148 27.19 -1.74 8.81
C SER A 148 26.06 -2.34 7.97
N ASN A 149 26.38 -3.19 6.99
CA ASN A 149 25.41 -3.78 6.04
C ASN A 149 24.88 -5.15 6.46
N ASN A 150 25.16 -5.57 7.70
CA ASN A 150 24.68 -6.85 8.22
C ASN A 150 23.15 -6.91 8.27
N PRO A 151 22.56 -8.11 8.08
CA PRO A 151 21.12 -8.27 8.13
C PRO A 151 20.59 -8.00 9.56
N PRO A 152 19.44 -7.33 9.69
CA PRO A 152 18.77 -7.18 10.98
C PRO A 152 18.31 -8.52 11.53
N ILE A 153 18.05 -8.55 12.83
CA ILE A 153 17.50 -9.72 13.51
C ILE A 153 16.15 -10.07 12.89
N SER A 154 16.06 -11.28 12.32
CA SER A 154 14.83 -11.79 11.74
C SER A 154 14.09 -12.67 12.74
N GLU A 155 12.78 -12.76 12.60
CA GLU A 155 11.96 -13.75 13.31
C GLU A 155 12.41 -15.17 12.92
N ILE A 156 12.33 -16.10 13.87
CA ILE A 156 12.75 -17.50 13.66
C ILE A 156 11.59 -18.28 13.03
N GLU A 157 11.86 -19.06 11.98
CA GLU A 157 10.91 -20.07 11.49
C GLU A 157 10.89 -21.30 12.41
N TYR A 158 10.12 -21.25 13.49
CA TYR A 158 10.04 -22.32 14.52
C TYR A 158 9.52 -23.66 13.97
N MET A 159 8.86 -23.66 12.81
CA MET A 159 8.45 -24.88 12.09
C MET A 159 9.63 -25.83 11.83
N ARG A 160 10.85 -25.30 11.74
CA ARG A 160 12.07 -26.12 11.57
C ARG A 160 12.41 -26.97 12.79
N LEU A 161 11.93 -26.61 13.99
CA LEU A 161 12.11 -27.43 15.18
C LEU A 161 11.46 -28.80 15.03
N ASN A 162 10.27 -28.86 14.41
CA ASN A 162 9.57 -30.11 14.10
C ASN A 162 10.25 -30.92 12.97
N SER A 163 11.05 -30.27 12.12
CA SER A 163 11.86 -30.98 11.12
C SER A 163 13.19 -31.49 11.68
N TYR A 164 13.64 -30.94 12.82
CA TYR A 164 14.87 -31.35 13.49
C TYR A 164 14.75 -32.75 14.12
N ILE A 165 13.54 -33.16 14.53
CA ILE A 165 13.26 -34.46 15.17
C ILE A 165 11.99 -35.09 14.54
N LYS A 166 12.00 -36.42 14.29
CA LYS A 166 10.86 -37.20 13.77
C LYS A 166 9.65 -37.17 14.76
N PRO A 167 8.47 -37.78 14.46
CA PRO A 167 7.11 -37.28 14.81
C PRO A 167 6.93 -36.68 16.21
N LYS A 168 6.00 -35.71 16.35
CA LYS A 168 5.72 -34.87 17.55
C LYS A 168 5.92 -35.54 18.92
N SER A 169 5.56 -36.81 19.10
CA SER A 169 5.78 -37.56 20.35
C SER A 169 7.26 -37.78 20.70
N LYS A 170 8.14 -38.04 19.72
CA LYS A 170 9.58 -38.23 19.95
C LYS A 170 10.28 -36.94 20.34
N LEU A 171 9.91 -35.81 19.72
CA LEU A 171 10.42 -34.49 20.09
C LEU A 171 10.15 -34.19 21.56
N VAL A 172 8.92 -34.41 22.04
CA VAL A 172 8.59 -34.16 23.44
C VAL A 172 9.34 -35.10 24.38
N ASP A 173 9.50 -36.36 24.01
CA ASP A 173 10.23 -37.33 24.84
C ASP A 173 11.72 -36.98 24.94
N GLU A 174 12.34 -36.50 23.85
CA GLU A 174 13.71 -35.97 23.87
C GLU A 174 13.82 -34.71 24.74
N MET A 175 12.84 -33.82 24.70
CA MET A 175 12.81 -32.61 25.53
C MET A 175 12.63 -32.94 27.02
N ILE A 176 11.79 -33.92 27.36
CA ILE A 176 11.64 -34.42 28.73
C ILE A 176 12.96 -35.02 29.20
N CYS A 177 13.58 -35.89 28.39
CA CYS A 177 14.87 -36.50 28.70
C CYS A 177 15.95 -35.42 28.91
N ALA A 178 16.05 -34.43 28.03
CA ALA A 178 16.99 -33.32 28.17
C ALA A 178 16.69 -32.46 29.41
N PHE A 179 15.42 -32.31 29.80
CA PHE A 179 15.06 -31.60 31.02
C PHE A 179 15.49 -32.37 32.28
N GLU A 180 15.24 -33.68 32.33
CA GLU A 180 15.64 -34.54 33.45
C GLU A 180 17.15 -34.59 33.64
N HIS A 181 17.92 -34.53 32.54
CA HIS A 181 19.38 -34.45 32.56
C HIS A 181 19.92 -33.02 32.70
N ASN A 182 19.07 -32.01 32.90
CA ASN A 182 19.42 -30.59 32.98
C ASN A 182 20.08 -29.99 31.72
N THR A 183 19.98 -30.61 30.54
CA THR A 183 20.59 -30.19 29.27
C THR A 183 19.61 -29.54 28.28
N ILE A 184 18.34 -29.36 28.64
CA ILE A 184 17.33 -28.76 27.74
C ILE A 184 17.73 -27.38 27.18
N HIS A 185 18.43 -26.58 27.99
CA HIS A 185 18.93 -25.27 27.58
C HIS A 185 20.04 -25.36 26.52
N GLU A 186 20.84 -26.43 26.54
CA GLU A 186 21.85 -26.73 25.52
C GLU A 186 21.19 -27.20 24.24
N PHE A 187 20.16 -28.04 24.35
CA PHE A 187 19.37 -28.52 23.22
C PHE A 187 18.72 -27.37 22.44
N LEU A 188 17.97 -26.49 23.14
CA LEU A 188 17.33 -25.34 22.51
C LEU A 188 18.34 -24.26 22.11
N GLY A 189 19.40 -24.07 22.91
CA GLY A 189 20.49 -23.15 22.59
C GLY A 189 21.24 -23.55 21.33
N ALA A 190 21.54 -24.84 21.14
CA ALA A 190 22.17 -25.35 19.93
C ALA A 190 21.30 -25.07 18.70
N PHE A 191 19.98 -25.26 18.79
CA PHE A 191 19.04 -24.89 17.73
C PHE A 191 19.14 -23.40 17.38
N ILE A 192 19.12 -22.50 18.36
CA ILE A 192 19.31 -21.05 18.14
C ILE A 192 20.64 -20.75 17.44
N LEU A 193 21.72 -21.41 17.86
CA LEU A 193 23.04 -21.23 17.25
C LEU A 193 23.04 -21.66 15.77
N THR A 194 22.34 -22.73 15.38
CA THR A 194 22.26 -23.11 13.96
C THR A 194 21.64 -22.03 13.07
N ILE A 195 20.78 -21.17 13.64
CA ILE A 195 20.08 -20.11 12.93
C ILE A 195 20.92 -18.84 12.88
N TYR A 196 21.39 -18.36 14.04
CA TYR A 196 22.01 -17.03 14.17
C TYR A 196 23.54 -17.05 14.13
N LYS A 197 24.20 -18.15 14.49
CA LYS A 197 25.67 -18.23 14.41
C LYS A 197 26.05 -18.51 12.97
N LYS A 198 26.64 -17.52 12.29
CA LYS A 198 27.10 -17.64 10.90
C LYS A 198 28.62 -17.85 10.85
N LYS A 199 29.08 -18.48 9.77
CA LYS A 199 30.51 -18.61 9.47
C LYS A 199 31.10 -17.24 9.13
N ASN A 200 30.35 -16.44 8.39
CA ASN A 200 30.74 -15.09 7.98
C ASN A 200 30.14 -14.04 8.94
N TYR A 201 30.98 -13.13 9.44
CA TYR A 201 30.50 -12.05 10.31
C TYR A 201 29.59 -11.05 9.60
N ASN A 202 29.69 -10.88 8.28
CA ASN A 202 28.80 -9.99 7.50
C ASN A 202 27.34 -10.46 7.48
N GLU A 203 27.10 -11.76 7.70
CA GLU A 203 25.76 -12.35 7.66
C GLU A 203 25.15 -12.50 9.06
N GLN A 204 25.90 -12.16 10.11
CA GLN A 204 25.50 -12.38 11.49
C GLN A 204 24.83 -11.13 12.06
N SER A 205 23.67 -11.30 12.71
CA SER A 205 22.85 -10.20 13.25
C SER A 205 23.07 -9.94 14.74
N ILE A 206 23.81 -10.80 15.45
CA ILE A 206 23.99 -10.77 16.90
C ILE A 206 25.46 -10.97 17.24
N PHE A 207 26.01 -10.12 18.10
CA PHE A 207 27.35 -10.27 18.66
C PHE A 207 27.33 -10.10 20.17
N ALA A 208 28.21 -10.81 20.89
CA ALA A 208 28.39 -10.59 22.32
C ALA A 208 29.39 -9.43 22.54
N SER A 209 28.99 -8.41 23.28
CA SER A 209 29.89 -7.34 23.71
C SER A 209 30.62 -7.70 25.00
N ASP A 210 29.91 -8.28 25.96
CA ASP A 210 30.45 -8.72 27.24
C ASP A 210 29.73 -9.99 27.71
N VAL A 211 30.45 -11.11 27.67
CA VAL A 211 29.93 -12.42 28.05
C VAL A 211 29.61 -12.50 29.54
N SER A 212 30.37 -11.79 30.40
CA SER A 212 30.17 -11.83 31.86
C SER A 212 28.87 -11.12 32.27
N ARG A 213 28.51 -10.06 31.54
CA ARG A 213 27.28 -9.29 31.74
C ARG A 213 26.10 -9.79 30.91
N LEU A 214 26.32 -10.83 30.10
CA LEU A 214 25.36 -11.31 29.10
C LEU A 214 24.89 -10.17 28.18
N SER A 215 25.81 -9.28 27.82
CA SER A 215 25.51 -8.12 26.98
C SER A 215 25.77 -8.45 25.51
N TYR A 216 24.83 -8.02 24.68
CA TYR A 216 24.87 -8.23 23.24
C TYR A 216 24.90 -6.90 22.50
N ILE A 217 25.22 -6.98 21.21
CA ILE A 217 24.98 -5.95 20.22
C ILE A 217 24.17 -6.62 19.12
N VAL A 218 22.95 -6.13 18.92
CA VAL A 218 21.96 -6.72 18.02
C VAL A 218 21.68 -5.74 16.89
N LYS A 219 21.60 -6.25 15.66
CA LYS A 219 21.21 -5.47 14.49
C LYS A 219 19.69 -5.36 14.47
N GLU A 220 19.15 -4.18 14.72
CA GLU A 220 17.70 -3.94 14.78
C GLU A 220 17.27 -3.07 13.61
N THR A 221 16.12 -3.37 13.01
CA THR A 221 15.48 -2.51 12.01
C THR A 221 14.77 -1.37 12.73
N ILE A 222 15.19 -0.13 12.50
CA ILE A 222 14.56 1.04 13.08
C ILE A 222 13.35 1.46 12.25
N TYR A 223 13.49 1.47 10.91
CA TYR A 223 12.43 1.85 9.97
C TYR A 223 12.79 1.44 8.54
N ASP A 224 11.83 0.94 7.76
CA ASP A 224 12.00 0.39 6.41
C ASP A 224 13.26 -0.51 6.30
N ASP A 225 14.32 0.00 5.66
CA ASP A 225 15.58 -0.70 5.39
C ASP A 225 16.75 -0.24 6.26
N ILE A 226 16.52 0.67 7.22
CA ILE A 226 17.58 1.19 8.09
C ILE A 226 17.73 0.27 9.30
N SER A 227 18.91 -0.33 9.40
CA SER A 227 19.28 -1.17 10.52
C SER A 227 20.48 -0.62 11.27
N GLU A 228 20.42 -0.60 12.61
CA GLU A 228 21.50 -0.12 13.47
C GLU A 228 21.92 -1.19 14.49
N TRP A 229 23.18 -1.14 14.88
CA TRP A 229 23.72 -1.94 15.97
C TRP A 229 23.33 -1.33 17.31
N VAL A 230 22.43 -1.99 18.03
CA VAL A 230 21.95 -1.52 19.34
C VAL A 230 22.51 -2.40 20.44
N ILE A 231 22.97 -1.77 21.53
CA ILE A 231 23.38 -2.51 22.73
C ILE A 231 22.15 -3.12 23.39
N ASP A 232 22.27 -4.40 23.72
CA ASP A 232 21.31 -5.12 24.53
C ASP A 232 21.98 -5.52 25.85
N SER A 233 21.78 -4.69 26.87
CA SER A 233 22.29 -4.96 28.22
C SER A 233 21.58 -6.17 28.81
N THR A 234 22.33 -7.15 29.30
CA THR A 234 21.81 -8.38 29.93
C THR A 234 21.01 -9.32 29.00
N GLY A 235 20.97 -9.03 27.70
CA GLY A 235 20.30 -9.89 26.73
C GLY A 235 18.78 -9.79 26.79
N LEU A 236 18.21 -8.65 27.17
CA LEU A 236 16.76 -8.46 27.25
C LEU A 236 16.11 -8.56 25.87
N LYS A 237 16.69 -7.91 24.87
CA LYS A 237 16.21 -7.98 23.48
C LYS A 237 16.41 -9.37 22.88
N VAL A 238 17.56 -10.00 23.11
CA VAL A 238 17.80 -11.39 22.67
C VAL A 238 16.79 -12.33 23.33
N LYS A 239 16.52 -12.18 24.64
CA LYS A 239 15.47 -12.95 25.31
C LYS A 239 14.11 -12.72 24.67
N GLN A 240 13.72 -11.48 24.41
CA GLN A 240 12.40 -11.14 23.87
C GLN A 240 12.20 -11.56 22.41
N TYR A 241 13.19 -11.37 21.55
CA TYR A 241 13.06 -11.56 20.11
C TYR A 241 13.52 -12.93 19.61
N VAL A 242 14.42 -13.60 20.35
CA VAL A 242 15.01 -14.89 19.92
C VAL A 242 14.51 -16.03 20.80
N ILE A 243 14.68 -15.90 22.12
CA ILE A 243 14.48 -17.02 23.04
C ILE A 243 13.00 -17.22 23.36
N LYS A 244 12.31 -16.14 23.73
CA LYS A 244 10.91 -16.18 24.20
C LYS A 244 9.96 -16.79 23.16
N PRO A 245 10.01 -16.41 21.88
CA PRO A 245 9.14 -17.01 20.87
C PRO A 245 9.39 -18.52 20.69
N LEU A 246 10.65 -18.96 20.78
CA LEU A 246 11.00 -20.38 20.74
C LEU A 246 10.45 -21.14 21.96
N THR A 247 10.64 -20.59 23.17
CA THR A 247 10.15 -21.22 24.40
C THR A 247 8.63 -21.22 24.49
N ASP A 248 7.95 -20.23 23.93
CA ASP A 248 6.49 -20.19 23.83
C ASP A 248 5.96 -21.23 22.84
N HIS A 249 6.67 -21.44 21.71
CA HIS A 249 6.35 -22.53 20.80
C HIS A 249 6.49 -23.90 21.48
N VAL A 250 7.59 -24.11 22.19
CA VAL A 250 7.84 -25.30 23.01
C VAL A 250 6.75 -25.50 24.06
N LEU A 251 6.34 -24.44 24.76
CA LEU A 251 5.28 -24.46 25.75
C LEU A 251 3.95 -24.93 25.13
N ASN A 252 3.61 -24.47 23.93
CA ASN A 252 2.41 -24.88 23.21
C ASN A 252 2.44 -26.36 22.79
N ILE A 253 3.61 -26.87 22.37
CA ILE A 253 3.80 -28.29 22.06
C ILE A 253 3.57 -29.13 23.34
N LEU A 254 4.18 -28.73 24.46
CA LEU A 254 4.05 -29.45 25.74
C LEU A 254 2.61 -29.41 26.28
N LYS A 255 1.91 -28.28 26.15
CA LYS A 255 0.49 -28.15 26.53
C LYS A 255 -0.41 -29.08 25.72
N SER A 256 -0.19 -29.17 24.41
CA SER A 256 -0.91 -30.12 23.55
C SER A 256 -0.62 -31.57 23.95
N TYR A 257 0.67 -31.92 24.14
CA TYR A 257 1.08 -33.26 24.54
C TYR A 257 0.53 -33.68 25.90
N ARG A 258 0.41 -32.74 26.84
CA ARG A 258 -0.21 -32.98 28.15
C ARG A 258 -1.68 -33.39 28.00
N ILE A 259 -2.43 -32.75 27.10
CA ILE A 259 -3.83 -33.11 26.84
C ILE A 259 -3.89 -34.54 26.27
N ASP A 260 -3.02 -34.88 25.32
CA ASP A 260 -2.95 -36.23 24.76
C ASP A 260 -2.65 -37.29 25.83
N LEU A 261 -1.76 -36.99 26.80
CA LEU A 261 -1.47 -37.87 27.93
C LEU A 261 -2.66 -38.01 28.89
N CYS A 262 -3.43 -36.95 29.12
CA CYS A 262 -4.64 -37.02 29.95
C CYS A 262 -5.71 -37.91 29.31
N ASN A 263 -5.92 -37.80 28.00
CA ASN A 263 -6.88 -38.62 27.27
C ASN A 263 -6.49 -40.11 27.31
N LYS A 264 -5.20 -40.43 27.13
CA LYS A 264 -4.71 -41.81 27.28
C LYS A 264 -4.93 -42.38 28.68
N ALA A 265 -4.74 -41.55 29.71
CA ALA A 265 -4.97 -41.96 31.09
C ALA A 265 -6.46 -42.20 31.40
N THR A 266 -7.37 -41.42 30.78
CA THR A 266 -8.81 -41.67 30.91
C THR A 266 -9.24 -42.96 30.22
N ASP A 267 -8.72 -43.23 29.03
CA ASP A 267 -9.06 -44.44 28.25
C ASP A 267 -8.68 -45.72 29.01
N LEU A 268 -7.50 -45.75 29.63
CA LEU A 268 -7.01 -46.86 30.45
C LEU A 268 -7.87 -47.14 31.69
N ASN A 269 -8.47 -46.10 32.28
CA ASN A 269 -9.36 -46.23 33.44
C ASN A 269 -10.77 -46.72 33.08
N THR A 270 -11.18 -46.59 31.81
CA THR A 270 -12.51 -46.99 31.34
C THR A 270 -12.59 -48.38 30.70
N GLY A 271 -11.46 -48.94 30.27
CA GLY A 271 -11.42 -50.15 29.42
C GLY A 271 -11.12 -51.49 30.11
N SER A 272 -10.75 -51.51 31.40
CA SER A 272 -10.32 -52.74 32.10
C SER A 272 -10.84 -52.80 33.54
N GLU A 273 -11.29 -53.98 33.96
CA GLU A 273 -11.66 -54.29 35.36
C GLU A 273 -10.44 -54.26 36.30
N TYR A 274 -9.22 -54.38 35.74
CA TYR A 274 -7.94 -54.27 36.43
C TYR A 274 -6.92 -53.50 35.56
N PRO A 275 -6.67 -52.21 35.82
CA PRO A 275 -5.65 -51.43 35.09
C PRO A 275 -4.24 -51.99 35.32
N ASP A 276 -3.39 -52.00 34.29
CA ASP A 276 -1.96 -52.27 34.47
C ASP A 276 -1.33 -51.15 35.32
N VAL A 277 -1.07 -51.45 36.58
CA VAL A 277 -0.49 -50.53 37.56
C VAL A 277 0.86 -49.98 37.07
N SER A 278 1.65 -50.76 36.33
CA SER A 278 2.94 -50.32 35.81
C SER A 278 2.78 -49.22 34.76
N GLU A 279 1.86 -49.41 33.82
CA GLU A 279 1.58 -48.44 32.75
C GLU A 279 1.00 -47.13 33.31
N VAL A 280 0.09 -47.21 34.29
CA VAL A 280 -0.47 -46.04 34.96
C VAL A 280 0.61 -45.24 35.70
N VAL A 281 1.54 -45.94 36.38
CA VAL A 281 2.66 -45.29 37.09
C VAL A 281 3.60 -44.60 36.11
N GLU A 282 3.93 -45.21 34.98
CA GLU A 282 4.80 -44.60 33.95
C GLU A 282 4.17 -43.35 33.33
N LEU A 283 2.88 -43.42 32.97
CA LEU A 283 2.15 -42.27 32.45
C LEU A 283 2.09 -41.12 33.46
N THR A 284 1.85 -41.43 34.73
CA THR A 284 1.82 -40.44 35.82
C THR A 284 3.18 -39.77 36.00
N LYS A 285 4.29 -40.54 35.96
CA LYS A 285 5.65 -39.99 35.99
C LYS A 285 5.88 -39.04 34.83
N LYS A 286 5.49 -39.43 33.61
CA LYS A 286 5.65 -38.62 32.40
C LYS A 286 4.85 -37.32 32.47
N GLN A 287 3.60 -37.38 32.94
CA GLN A 287 2.77 -36.19 33.17
C GLN A 287 3.42 -35.23 34.16
N ASN A 288 3.97 -35.75 35.27
CA ASN A 288 4.68 -34.95 36.27
C ASN A 288 5.94 -34.28 35.69
N SER A 289 6.74 -34.98 34.89
CA SER A 289 7.92 -34.40 34.23
C SER A 289 7.53 -33.28 33.25
N VAL A 290 6.45 -33.46 32.48
CA VAL A 290 5.91 -32.43 31.58
C VAL A 290 5.43 -31.19 32.35
N LEU A 291 4.70 -31.37 33.46
CA LEU A 291 4.22 -30.27 34.30
C LEU A 291 5.39 -29.47 34.91
N LYS A 292 6.41 -30.15 35.42
CA LYS A 292 7.63 -29.51 35.94
C LYS A 292 8.32 -28.69 34.86
N LEU A 293 8.43 -29.22 33.64
CA LEU A 293 9.03 -28.51 32.53
C LEU A 293 8.19 -27.30 32.10
N ILE A 294 6.86 -27.43 32.03
CA ILE A 294 5.94 -26.31 31.73
C ILE A 294 6.14 -25.18 32.75
N SER A 295 6.09 -25.49 34.05
CA SER A 295 6.32 -24.50 35.11
C SER A 295 7.71 -23.86 35.01
N TYR A 296 8.74 -24.66 34.67
CA TYR A 296 10.10 -24.17 34.50
C TYR A 296 10.23 -23.16 33.33
N ILE A 297 9.44 -23.33 32.26
CA ILE A 297 9.37 -22.39 31.14
C ILE A 297 8.57 -21.14 31.54
N GLU A 298 7.41 -21.31 32.17
CA GLU A 298 6.54 -20.19 32.58
C GLU A 298 7.21 -19.26 33.59
N ASP A 299 8.09 -19.78 34.45
CA ASP A 299 8.93 -19.00 35.38
C ASP A 299 10.08 -18.24 34.69
N ASN A 300 10.22 -18.34 33.36
CA ASN A 300 11.34 -17.80 32.57
C ASN A 300 12.74 -18.30 33.02
N LYS A 301 12.81 -19.40 33.78
CA LYS A 301 14.08 -20.00 34.21
C LYS A 301 14.85 -20.60 33.04
N LEU A 302 14.11 -21.20 32.09
CA LEU A 302 14.69 -21.75 30.88
C LEU A 302 15.33 -20.66 30.02
N ASP A 303 14.64 -19.55 29.79
CA ASP A 303 15.09 -18.43 28.98
C ASP A 303 16.44 -17.88 29.47
N ASN A 304 16.56 -17.73 30.80
CA ASN A 304 17.79 -17.26 31.43
C ASN A 304 18.94 -18.25 31.29
N ARG A 305 18.69 -19.57 31.33
CA ARG A 305 19.73 -20.58 31.10
C ARG A 305 20.15 -20.65 29.63
N ILE A 306 19.20 -20.52 28.70
CA ILE A 306 19.50 -20.44 27.27
C ILE A 306 20.36 -19.21 26.99
N ASN A 307 20.00 -18.04 27.54
CA ASN A 307 20.77 -16.81 27.37
C ASN A 307 22.23 -16.97 27.84
N LYS A 308 22.43 -17.57 29.03
CA LYS A 308 23.75 -17.90 29.56
C LYS A 308 24.55 -18.86 28.66
N PHE A 309 23.87 -19.81 28.04
CA PHE A 309 24.49 -20.80 27.15
C PHE A 309 24.90 -20.21 25.80
N ILE A 310 24.07 -19.38 25.18
CA ILE A 310 24.34 -18.86 23.82
C ILE A 310 25.28 -17.66 23.81
N CYS A 311 25.33 -16.84 24.88
CA CYS A 311 26.14 -15.62 24.92
C CYS A 311 27.62 -15.84 24.55
N PRO A 312 28.33 -16.82 25.15
CA PRO A 312 29.74 -17.07 24.84
C PRO A 312 30.01 -17.37 23.36
N SER A 313 29.07 -18.05 22.69
CA SER A 313 29.20 -18.44 21.28
C SER A 313 29.17 -17.25 20.32
N PHE A 314 28.62 -16.11 20.72
CA PHE A 314 28.55 -14.89 19.90
C PHE A 314 29.73 -13.94 20.08
N LYS A 315 30.76 -14.33 20.84
CA LYS A 315 32.00 -13.55 20.96
C LYS A 315 32.74 -13.48 19.61
N MET A 316 33.20 -12.30 19.24
CA MET A 316 34.06 -12.10 18.07
C MET A 316 35.49 -12.56 18.36
N ASP A 317 36.16 -13.13 17.36
CA ASP A 317 37.57 -13.50 17.47
C ASP A 317 38.46 -12.27 17.62
N THR A 318 39.29 -12.27 18.66
CA THR A 318 40.23 -11.20 19.01
C THR A 318 41.24 -10.93 17.89
N GLY A 319 41.63 -11.97 17.12
CA GLY A 319 42.55 -11.83 15.98
C GLY A 319 41.94 -11.03 14.83
N THR A 320 40.63 -11.20 14.58
CA THR A 320 39.91 -10.47 13.54
C THR A 320 39.71 -9.00 13.91
N ILE A 321 39.40 -8.73 15.18
CA ILE A 321 39.27 -7.37 15.72
C ILE A 321 40.58 -6.57 15.55
N HIS A 322 41.73 -7.19 15.83
CA HIS A 322 43.03 -6.52 15.67
C HIS A 322 43.38 -6.21 14.21
N LYS A 323 43.06 -7.10 13.27
CA LYS A 323 43.25 -6.87 11.82
C LYS A 323 42.37 -5.74 11.26
N LEU A 324 41.18 -5.53 11.83
CA LEU A 324 40.30 -4.44 11.45
C LEU A 324 40.82 -3.10 11.98
N ASN A 325 41.29 -3.08 13.24
CA ASN A 325 41.88 -1.89 13.85
C ASN A 325 43.21 -1.47 13.20
N SER A 326 44.03 -2.43 12.74
CA SER A 326 45.33 -2.14 12.10
C SER A 326 45.19 -1.54 10.69
N LYS A 327 43.99 -1.50 10.10
CA LYS A 327 43.73 -0.83 8.82
C LYS A 327 43.37 0.66 8.95
N LYS A 328 43.37 1.23 10.17
CA LYS A 328 43.31 2.70 10.32
C LYS A 328 44.59 3.30 9.74
N LYS A 329 44.40 4.04 8.65
CA LYS A 329 45.39 4.82 7.90
C LYS A 329 46.45 5.42 8.81
N ASN A 330 47.72 5.32 8.38
CA ASN A 330 48.79 6.22 8.81
C ASN A 330 48.22 7.65 8.83
N LEU A 331 48.09 8.25 10.01
CA LEU A 331 47.92 9.69 10.07
C LEU A 331 49.16 10.29 9.41
N PRO A 332 49.03 11.30 8.53
CA PRO A 332 50.18 12.10 8.16
C PRO A 332 50.70 12.70 9.45
N ALA A 333 51.85 12.22 9.93
CA ALA A 333 52.55 12.91 10.99
C ALA A 333 52.85 14.31 10.45
N LEU A 334 52.38 15.35 11.12
CA LEU A 334 52.88 16.70 10.88
C LEU A 334 54.39 16.63 11.12
N GLY A 335 55.16 16.62 10.03
CA GLY A 335 56.61 16.55 10.06
C GLY A 335 57.15 17.80 10.71
N PHE A 336 57.29 17.77 12.04
CA PHE A 336 58.10 18.75 12.74
C PHE A 336 59.56 18.38 12.49
N ASP A 337 60.16 19.14 11.58
CA ASP A 337 61.59 19.09 11.33
C ASP A 337 62.33 19.76 12.49
N PHE A 338 62.92 18.94 13.36
CA PHE A 338 63.73 19.41 14.49
C PHE A 338 65.16 19.83 14.08
N SER A 339 65.48 19.87 12.78
CA SER A 339 66.83 20.24 12.31
C SER A 339 67.08 21.74 12.16
N LYS A 340 66.12 22.60 12.51
CA LYS A 340 66.35 24.05 12.66
C LYS A 340 66.48 24.43 14.14
N LYS A 341 67.69 24.27 14.68
CA LYS A 341 68.16 25.02 15.84
C LYS A 341 69.51 25.64 15.54
#